data_AF-A0A2X1YIE1-F1
#
_entry.id   AF-A0A2X1YIE1-F1
#
_cell.length_a   1.000
_cell.length_b   1.000
_cell.length_c   1.000
_cell.angle_alpha   90.00
_cell.angle_beta   90.00
_cell.angle_gamma   90.00
#
_symmetry.space_group_name_H-M   'P 1'
#
loop_
_entity.id
_entity.type
_entity.pdbx_description
1 polymer ?
#
loop_
_entity_poly.entity_id
_entity_poly.type
_entity_poly.pdbx_seq_one_letter_code
_entity_poly.pdbx_strand_id
1 'polypeptide(L)'
;MVWHRLLQKEFKPKTDEARDAVQNAVKTLAQQALENTVTLTSDAYSTIQEIIAEIDRKLSEQINKILHHQEFQALEGAWRGLHYLVNNTETDELLKIRFMDISKKELGRTLKRYKGAAWDQSPIFKRIYEEEYGQFGGEPIGCIVGDYHFDHSPQDVELLGEMAKIGAAAHCPFISGAAPSVMQMDSWQELSNPRDLSKIFQ
;
A
#
# COMPACT_ATOMS: atom_id res chain seq x y z
N MET A 1 -0.52 -46.54 25.09
CA MET A 1 0.76 -46.77 25.81
C MET A 1 1.95 -47.08 24.89
N VAL A 2 1.81 -47.83 23.80
CA VAL A 2 2.93 -48.16 22.89
C VAL A 2 3.45 -46.96 22.08
N TRP A 3 2.54 -46.09 21.64
CA TRP A 3 2.83 -44.91 20.80
C TRP A 3 3.77 -43.89 21.46
N HIS A 4 3.48 -43.50 22.71
CA HIS A 4 4.31 -42.56 23.45
C HIS A 4 5.72 -43.08 23.74
N ARG A 5 5.87 -44.42 23.88
CA ARG A 5 7.16 -45.08 24.12
C ARG A 5 8.06 -45.05 22.88
N LEU A 6 7.49 -45.19 21.69
CA LEU A 6 8.23 -45.14 20.42
C LEU A 6 8.71 -43.72 20.11
N LEU A 7 7.86 -42.70 20.29
CA LEU A 7 8.23 -41.29 20.08
C LEU A 7 9.36 -40.82 21.02
N GLN A 8 9.33 -41.23 22.28
CA GLN A 8 10.41 -40.93 23.22
C GLN A 8 11.74 -41.60 22.86
N LYS A 9 11.69 -42.80 22.26
CA LYS A 9 12.88 -43.59 21.93
C LYS A 9 13.60 -43.05 20.70
N GLU A 10 12.85 -42.63 19.67
CA GLU A 10 13.40 -42.15 18.39
C GLU A 10 13.81 -40.67 18.43
N PHE A 11 13.01 -39.77 19.01
CA PHE A 11 13.25 -38.32 18.94
C PHE A 11 13.95 -37.71 20.16
N LYS A 12 13.99 -38.43 21.30
CA LYS A 12 14.61 -38.00 22.57
C LYS A 12 14.38 -36.52 22.93
N PRO A 13 13.13 -36.02 22.97
CA PRO A 13 12.85 -34.63 23.31
C PRO A 13 13.31 -34.32 24.74
N LYS A 14 13.99 -33.18 24.93
CA LYS A 14 14.61 -32.77 26.21
C LYS A 14 13.70 -31.95 27.12
N THR A 15 12.61 -31.41 26.58
CA THR A 15 11.63 -30.57 27.29
C THR A 15 10.22 -31.06 27.01
N ASP A 16 9.29 -30.79 27.93
CA ASP A 16 7.89 -31.20 27.78
C ASP A 16 7.21 -30.50 26.59
N GLU A 17 7.50 -29.22 26.35
CA GLU A 17 7.03 -28.50 25.14
C GLU A 17 7.49 -29.15 23.83
N ALA A 18 8.75 -29.60 23.76
CA ALA A 18 9.26 -30.29 22.57
C ALA A 18 8.60 -31.66 22.39
N ARG A 19 8.26 -32.35 23.49
CA ARG A 19 7.56 -33.63 23.45
C ARG A 19 6.14 -33.47 22.93
N ASP A 20 5.45 -32.41 23.35
CA ASP A 20 4.09 -32.09 22.90
C ASP A 20 4.07 -31.62 21.44
N ALA A 21 5.03 -30.79 21.03
CA ALA A 21 5.19 -30.38 19.64
C ALA A 21 5.44 -31.57 18.70
N VAL A 22 6.31 -32.51 19.09
CA VAL A 22 6.57 -33.75 18.32
C VAL A 22 5.31 -34.61 18.24
N GLN A 23 4.57 -34.77 19.34
CA GLN A 23 3.31 -35.53 19.30
C GLN A 23 2.28 -34.90 18.37
N ASN A 24 2.11 -33.57 18.41
CA ASN A 24 1.20 -32.85 17.53
C ASN A 24 1.62 -32.96 16.06
N ALA A 25 2.92 -32.84 15.77
CA ALA A 25 3.44 -32.98 14.41
C ALA A 25 3.16 -34.38 13.85
N VAL A 26 3.47 -35.45 14.59
CA VAL A 26 3.25 -36.83 14.10
C VAL A 26 1.76 -37.15 14.00
N LYS A 27 0.92 -36.64 14.91
CA LYS A 27 -0.54 -36.80 14.83
C LYS A 27 -1.13 -36.11 13.59
N THR A 28 -0.68 -34.89 13.30
CA THR A 28 -1.10 -34.12 12.12
C THR A 28 -0.68 -34.82 10.83
N LEU A 29 0.55 -35.34 10.79
CA LEU A 29 1.06 -36.07 9.64
C LEU A 29 0.33 -37.40 9.40
N ALA A 30 0.02 -38.12 10.49
CA ALA A 30 -0.77 -39.35 10.42
C ALA A 30 -2.20 -39.09 9.92
N GLN A 31 -2.82 -37.99 10.33
CA GLN A 31 -4.15 -37.60 9.85
C GLN A 31 -4.12 -37.23 8.36
N GLN A 32 -3.13 -36.41 7.94
CA GLN A 32 -2.94 -36.03 6.54
C GLN A 32 -2.67 -37.24 5.64
N ALA A 33 -1.86 -38.20 6.10
CA ALA A 33 -1.58 -39.43 5.35
C ALA A 33 -2.78 -40.40 5.29
N LEU A 34 -3.73 -40.28 6.21
CA LEU A 34 -4.97 -41.08 6.22
C LEU A 34 -6.06 -40.46 5.34
N GLU A 35 -6.17 -39.13 5.33
CA GLU A 35 -7.15 -38.35 4.56
C GLU A 35 -6.76 -38.21 3.09
N ASN A 36 -5.49 -37.89 2.82
CA ASN A 36 -4.95 -37.87 1.48
C ASN A 36 -4.29 -39.23 1.25
N THR A 37 -4.87 -40.05 0.36
CA THR A 37 -4.28 -41.29 -0.14
C THR A 37 -3.05 -40.97 -1.00
N VAL A 38 -2.08 -40.24 -0.44
CA VAL A 38 -0.78 -40.01 -1.05
C VAL A 38 -0.19 -41.40 -1.21
N THR A 39 0.11 -41.77 -2.44
CA THR A 39 0.90 -42.97 -2.74
C THR A 39 2.23 -42.78 -2.04
N LEU A 40 2.33 -43.27 -0.80
CA LEU A 40 3.51 -43.19 0.03
C LEU A 40 4.65 -43.81 -0.77
N THR A 41 5.50 -42.96 -1.34
CA THR A 41 6.81 -43.37 -1.84
C THR A 41 7.57 -43.95 -0.66
N SER A 42 8.49 -44.89 -0.92
CA SER A 42 9.25 -45.57 0.14
C SER A 42 10.12 -44.62 0.99
N ASP A 43 10.20 -43.34 0.62
CA ASP A 43 10.94 -42.30 1.31
C ASP A 43 9.99 -41.31 2.02
N ALA A 44 9.86 -41.49 3.33
CA ALA A 44 9.08 -40.63 4.21
C ALA A 44 9.59 -39.17 4.21
N TYR A 45 10.87 -38.93 3.92
CA TYR A 45 11.40 -37.57 3.83
C TYR A 45 10.84 -36.83 2.62
N SER A 46 10.76 -37.50 1.45
CA SER A 46 10.12 -36.95 0.25
C SER A 46 8.65 -36.62 0.50
N THR A 47 7.92 -37.51 1.17
CA THR A 47 6.50 -37.26 1.51
C THR A 47 6.33 -36.03 2.42
N ILE A 48 7.22 -35.82 3.40
CA ILE A 48 7.17 -34.62 4.26
C ILE A 48 7.42 -33.35 3.43
N GLN A 49 8.41 -33.37 2.53
CA GLN A 49 8.70 -32.22 1.66
C GLN A 49 7.51 -31.90 0.74
N GLU A 50 6.85 -32.91 0.18
CA GLU A 50 5.63 -32.73 -0.62
C GLU A 50 4.49 -32.10 0.19
N ILE A 51 4.28 -32.53 1.44
CA ILE A 51 3.27 -31.95 2.33
C ILE A 51 3.61 -30.48 2.65
N ILE A 52 4.88 -30.17 2.94
CA ILE A 52 5.32 -28.79 3.18
C ILE A 52 5.08 -27.94 1.94
N ALA A 53 5.45 -28.42 0.75
CA ALA A 53 5.24 -27.71 -0.50
C ALA A 53 3.75 -27.43 -0.76
N GLU A 54 2.86 -28.37 -0.45
CA GLU A 54 1.41 -28.16 -0.57
C GLU A 54 0.86 -27.16 0.46
N ILE A 55 1.41 -27.14 1.68
CA ILE A 55 1.09 -26.12 2.69
C ILE A 55 1.55 -24.74 2.20
N ASP A 56 2.79 -24.62 1.74
CA ASP A 56 3.36 -23.37 1.23
C ASP A 56 2.59 -22.87 0.01
N ARG A 57 2.16 -23.77 -0.87
CA ARG A 57 1.29 -23.43 -2.00
C ARG A 57 -0.04 -22.84 -1.52
N LYS A 58 -0.73 -23.49 -0.59
CA LYS A 58 -2.02 -23.02 -0.04
C LYS A 58 -1.87 -21.69 0.71
N LEU A 59 -0.81 -21.54 1.51
CA LEU A 59 -0.51 -20.30 2.22
C LEU A 59 -0.20 -19.17 1.23
N SER A 60 0.64 -19.43 0.23
CA SER A 60 1.00 -18.45 -0.80
C SER A 60 -0.22 -18.02 -1.60
N GLU A 61 -1.09 -18.94 -2.00
CA GLU A 61 -2.35 -18.62 -2.69
C GLU A 61 -3.24 -17.70 -1.84
N GLN A 62 -3.34 -17.97 -0.53
CA GLN A 62 -4.15 -17.16 0.36
C GLN A 62 -3.54 -15.78 0.62
N ILE A 63 -2.23 -15.72 0.89
CA ILE A 63 -1.50 -14.47 1.10
C ILE A 63 -1.55 -13.63 -0.17
N ASN A 64 -1.40 -14.22 -1.35
CA ASN A 64 -1.53 -13.51 -2.63
C ASN A 64 -2.90 -12.85 -2.76
N LYS A 65 -3.99 -13.52 -2.38
CA LYS A 65 -5.33 -12.89 -2.41
C LYS A 65 -5.43 -11.68 -1.46
N ILE A 66 -4.81 -11.75 -0.29
CA ILE A 66 -4.82 -10.65 0.69
C ILE A 66 -3.98 -9.48 0.18
N LEU A 67 -2.73 -9.74 -0.23
CA LEU A 67 -1.79 -8.72 -0.66
C LEU A 67 -2.19 -8.06 -1.99
N HIS A 68 -2.83 -8.81 -2.90
CA HIS A 68 -3.31 -8.27 -4.18
C HIS A 68 -4.73 -7.70 -4.11
N HIS A 69 -5.30 -7.57 -2.92
CA HIS A 69 -6.57 -6.87 -2.76
C HIS A 69 -6.38 -5.37 -3.04
N GLN A 70 -7.25 -4.78 -3.86
CA GLN A 70 -7.09 -3.40 -4.34
C GLN A 70 -6.98 -2.38 -3.20
N GLU A 71 -7.77 -2.53 -2.14
CA GLU A 71 -7.71 -1.65 -0.97
C GLU A 71 -6.39 -1.77 -0.21
N PHE A 72 -5.85 -2.99 -0.11
CA PHE A 72 -4.57 -3.23 0.55
C PHE A 72 -3.44 -2.63 -0.27
N GLN A 73 -3.42 -2.86 -1.58
CA GLN A 73 -2.40 -2.29 -2.47
C GLN A 73 -2.44 -0.76 -2.52
N ALA A 74 -3.62 -0.16 -2.48
CA ALA A 74 -3.75 1.30 -2.43
C ALA A 74 -3.15 1.88 -1.13
N LEU A 75 -3.45 1.25 0.01
CA LEU A 75 -2.90 1.65 1.30
C LEU A 75 -1.38 1.40 1.37
N GLU A 76 -0.94 0.21 0.96
CA GLU A 76 0.46 -0.17 0.92
C GLU A 76 1.26 0.74 -0.02
N GLY A 77 0.72 1.06 -1.20
CA GLY A 77 1.34 1.97 -2.16
C GLY A 77 1.57 3.36 -1.56
N ALA A 78 0.57 3.93 -0.90
CA ALA A 78 0.67 5.23 -0.24
C ALA A 78 1.73 5.23 0.88
N TRP A 79 1.69 4.23 1.77
CA TRP A 79 2.63 4.14 2.90
C TRP A 79 4.06 3.80 2.46
N ARG A 80 4.22 2.91 1.47
CA ARG A 80 5.55 2.63 0.89
C ARG A 80 6.10 3.85 0.14
N GLY A 81 5.25 4.61 -0.54
CA GLY A 81 5.62 5.86 -1.19
C GLY A 81 6.09 6.91 -0.17
N LEU A 82 5.35 7.08 0.93
CA LEU A 82 5.75 7.97 2.03
C LEU A 82 7.05 7.50 2.70
N HIS A 83 7.19 6.21 2.97
CA HIS A 83 8.40 5.61 3.54
C HIS A 83 9.60 5.81 2.60
N TYR A 84 9.40 5.69 1.29
CA TYR A 84 10.43 6.00 0.30
C TYR A 84 10.83 7.48 0.37
N LEU A 85 9.86 8.40 0.40
CA LEU A 85 10.14 9.83 0.51
C LEU A 85 10.95 10.15 1.78
N VAL A 86 10.54 9.62 2.94
CA VAL A 86 11.21 9.90 4.22
C VAL A 86 12.63 9.33 4.24
N ASN A 87 12.83 8.07 3.82
CA ASN A 87 14.15 7.44 3.91
C ASN A 87 15.16 7.92 2.88
N ASN A 88 14.71 8.49 1.76
CA ASN A 88 15.59 9.03 0.72
C ASN A 88 15.78 10.55 0.85
N THR A 89 15.23 11.16 1.90
CA THR A 89 15.39 12.59 2.16
C THR A 89 16.23 12.78 3.41
N GLU A 90 17.37 13.47 3.28
CA GLU A 90 18.20 13.86 4.42
C GLU A 90 17.53 15.03 5.16
N THR A 91 16.61 14.71 6.08
CA THR A 91 15.90 15.71 6.89
C THR A 91 16.79 16.27 7.99
N ASP A 92 16.82 17.59 8.13
CA ASP A 92 17.54 18.32 9.17
C ASP A 92 16.68 19.50 9.69
N GLU A 93 17.30 20.50 10.32
CA GLU A 93 16.58 21.70 10.78
C GLU A 93 15.98 22.52 9.63
N LEU A 94 16.56 22.44 8.42
CA LEU A 94 16.14 23.18 7.23
C LEU A 94 15.11 22.39 6.40
N LEU A 95 15.21 21.07 6.35
CA LEU A 95 14.36 20.21 5.54
C LEU A 95 13.40 19.37 6.40
N LYS A 96 12.12 19.77 6.39
CA LYS A 96 11.05 19.14 7.15
C LYS A 96 9.99 18.57 6.21
N ILE A 97 9.51 17.37 6.54
CA ILE A 97 8.39 16.73 5.86
C ILE A 97 7.19 16.77 6.80
N ARG A 98 6.08 17.34 6.34
CA ARG A 98 4.81 17.37 7.07
C ARG A 98 3.80 16.49 6.34
N PHE A 99 3.11 15.66 7.10
CA PHE A 99 2.12 14.72 6.58
C PHE A 99 0.71 15.16 6.97
N MET A 100 -0.21 15.10 6.01
CA MET A 100 -1.63 15.33 6.22
C MET A 100 -2.42 14.19 5.58
N ASP A 101 -3.06 13.38 6.41
CA ASP A 101 -4.00 12.37 5.95
C ASP A 101 -5.29 13.03 5.48
N ILE A 102 -5.56 12.94 4.18
CA ILE A 102 -6.81 13.36 3.58
C ILE A 102 -7.02 12.57 2.29
N SER A 103 -8.21 11.99 2.11
CA SER A 103 -8.53 11.32 0.85
C SER A 103 -8.81 12.33 -0.26
N LYS A 104 -8.55 11.96 -1.52
CA LYS A 104 -8.89 12.79 -2.69
C LYS A 104 -10.35 13.25 -2.70
N LYS A 105 -11.26 12.36 -2.30
CA LYS A 105 -12.70 12.64 -2.22
C LYS A 105 -13.02 13.69 -1.15
N GLU A 106 -12.37 13.61 0.02
CA GLU A 106 -12.55 14.59 1.09
C GLU A 106 -11.93 15.93 0.74
N LEU A 107 -10.75 15.94 0.10
CA LEU A 107 -10.13 17.15 -0.40
C LEU A 107 -11.05 17.86 -1.40
N GLY A 108 -11.55 17.13 -2.41
CA GLY A 108 -12.49 17.65 -3.40
C GLY A 108 -13.79 18.18 -2.77
N ARG A 109 -14.38 17.45 -1.82
CA ARG A 109 -15.57 17.90 -1.09
C ARG A 109 -15.30 19.15 -0.26
N THR A 110 -14.15 19.23 0.39
CA THR A 110 -13.76 20.35 1.23
C THR A 110 -13.58 21.59 0.38
N LEU A 111 -12.74 21.55 -0.66
CA LEU A 111 -12.52 22.71 -1.52
C LEU A 111 -13.79 23.15 -2.25
N LYS A 112 -14.65 22.20 -2.66
CA LYS A 112 -15.94 22.53 -3.28
C LYS A 112 -16.87 23.35 -2.39
N ARG A 113 -16.84 23.18 -1.06
CA ARG A 113 -17.67 23.95 -0.12
C ARG A 113 -17.26 25.42 -0.02
N TYR A 114 -16.00 25.74 -0.33
CA TYR A 114 -15.42 27.07 -0.17
C TYR A 114 -15.16 27.76 -1.52
N LYS A 115 -15.75 27.30 -2.61
CA LYS A 115 -15.50 27.89 -3.95
C LYS A 115 -15.90 29.36 -4.06
N GLY A 116 -15.32 30.04 -5.04
CA GLY A 116 -15.64 31.42 -5.36
C GLY A 116 -14.95 32.38 -4.40
N ALA A 117 -15.70 33.27 -3.77
CA ALA A 117 -15.13 34.33 -2.91
C ALA A 117 -14.58 33.84 -1.56
N ALA A 118 -14.90 32.61 -1.14
CA ALA A 118 -14.55 32.07 0.17
C ALA A 118 -13.41 31.03 0.13
N TRP A 119 -12.67 30.95 -0.97
CA TRP A 119 -11.66 29.90 -1.20
C TRP A 119 -10.49 29.97 -0.21
N ASP A 120 -10.17 31.20 0.21
CA ASP A 120 -9.21 31.57 1.25
C ASP A 120 -9.68 31.18 2.66
N GLN A 121 -10.94 30.85 2.87
CA GLN A 121 -11.45 30.36 4.16
C GLN A 121 -11.43 28.84 4.29
N SER A 122 -10.98 28.14 3.25
CA SER A 122 -10.95 26.68 3.26
C SER A 122 -9.94 26.15 4.30
N PRO A 123 -10.24 25.04 5.00
CA PRO A 123 -9.31 24.44 5.97
C PRO A 123 -7.93 24.11 5.37
N ILE A 124 -7.90 23.81 4.07
CA ILE A 124 -6.67 23.52 3.32
C ILE A 124 -5.84 24.79 3.12
N PHE A 125 -6.49 25.90 2.73
CA PHE A 125 -5.81 27.18 2.61
C PHE A 125 -5.26 27.64 3.96
N LYS A 126 -6.03 27.52 5.04
CA LYS A 126 -5.57 27.93 6.38
C LYS A 126 -4.30 27.20 6.81
N ARG A 127 -4.26 25.87 6.63
CA ARG A 127 -3.09 25.06 6.97
C ARG A 127 -1.85 25.37 6.12
N ILE A 128 -2.04 25.66 4.84
CA ILE A 128 -0.92 25.88 3.91
C ILE A 128 -0.43 27.34 3.98
N TYR A 129 -1.35 28.29 4.06
CA TYR A 129 -1.08 29.71 4.00
C TYR A 129 -1.12 30.36 5.38
N GLU A 130 -2.26 30.37 6.08
CA GLU A 130 -2.42 31.14 7.33
C GLU A 130 -1.51 30.66 8.46
N GLU A 131 -1.41 29.35 8.68
CA GLU A 131 -0.66 28.74 9.79
C GLU A 131 0.86 28.83 9.60
N GLU A 132 1.33 28.95 8.35
CA GLU A 132 2.75 28.90 8.02
C GLU A 132 3.22 30.17 7.29
N TYR A 133 2.80 30.37 6.04
CA TYR A 133 3.27 31.48 5.20
C TYR A 133 2.86 32.86 5.74
N GLY A 134 1.62 32.98 6.24
CA GLY A 134 1.04 34.21 6.78
C GLY A 134 1.36 34.44 8.27
N GLN A 135 1.95 33.46 8.95
CA GLN A 135 2.24 33.52 10.37
C GLN A 135 3.64 34.08 10.63
N PHE A 136 3.75 35.05 11.54
CA PHE A 136 5.06 35.57 11.94
C PHE A 136 5.86 34.48 12.66
N GLY A 137 7.02 34.13 12.09
CA GLY A 137 7.87 33.03 12.58
C GLY A 137 7.39 31.63 12.19
N GLY A 138 6.46 31.51 11.24
CA GLY A 138 6.05 30.22 10.66
C GLY A 138 7.08 29.64 9.70
N GLU A 139 6.83 28.42 9.21
CA GLU A 139 7.73 27.69 8.30
C GLU A 139 7.02 27.45 6.95
N PRO A 140 7.19 28.35 5.97
CA PRO A 140 6.52 28.24 4.67
C PRO A 140 6.67 26.87 4.01
N ILE A 141 5.57 26.32 3.51
CA ILE A 141 5.58 25.05 2.79
C ILE A 141 6.21 25.27 1.41
N GLY A 142 7.37 24.63 1.16
CA GLY A 142 8.09 24.78 -0.10
C GLY A 142 7.46 24.03 -1.29
N CYS A 143 6.82 22.89 -1.06
CA CYS A 143 6.16 22.08 -2.08
C CYS A 143 5.06 21.23 -1.45
N ILE A 144 3.96 20.99 -2.18
CA ILE A 144 2.91 20.05 -1.79
C ILE A 144 2.97 18.84 -2.72
N VAL A 145 3.06 17.65 -2.13
CA VAL A 145 2.96 16.39 -2.86
C VAL A 145 1.60 15.77 -2.56
N GLY A 146 0.74 15.66 -3.58
CA GLY A 146 -0.52 14.93 -3.49
C GLY A 146 -0.34 13.51 -4.01
N ASP A 147 -0.47 12.52 -3.14
CA ASP A 147 -0.49 11.10 -3.54
C ASP A 147 -1.86 10.72 -4.14
N TYR A 148 -2.15 11.33 -5.30
CA TYR A 148 -3.38 11.14 -6.05
C TYR A 148 -3.07 10.95 -7.53
N HIS A 149 -4.05 10.36 -8.23
CA HIS A 149 -4.01 10.23 -9.69
C HIS A 149 -5.17 11.04 -10.26
N PHE A 150 -4.85 12.05 -11.08
CA PHE A 150 -5.84 12.95 -11.69
C PHE A 150 -6.17 12.53 -13.12
N ASP A 151 -7.45 12.56 -13.47
CA ASP A 151 -7.97 12.35 -14.82
C ASP A 151 -8.48 13.66 -15.46
N HIS A 152 -9.05 13.55 -16.66
CA HIS A 152 -9.67 14.67 -17.37
C HIS A 152 -11.14 14.92 -16.96
N SER A 153 -11.64 14.26 -15.91
CA SER A 153 -13.01 14.45 -15.45
C SER A 153 -13.21 15.86 -14.88
N PRO A 154 -14.43 16.43 -14.96
CA PRO A 154 -14.69 17.75 -14.41
C PRO A 154 -14.37 17.90 -12.92
N GLN A 155 -14.50 16.82 -12.14
CA GLN A 155 -14.23 16.84 -10.70
C GLN A 155 -12.74 17.03 -10.42
N ASP A 156 -11.89 16.35 -11.19
CA ASP A 156 -10.45 16.39 -11.05
C ASP A 156 -9.85 17.69 -11.57
N VAL A 157 -10.33 18.16 -12.72
CA VAL A 157 -9.94 19.47 -13.27
C VAL A 157 -10.31 20.59 -12.31
N GLU A 158 -11.51 20.52 -11.71
CA GLU A 158 -11.96 21.50 -10.74
C GLU A 158 -11.13 21.46 -9.44
N LEU A 159 -10.78 20.25 -8.96
CA LEU A 159 -9.90 20.07 -7.81
C LEU A 159 -8.49 20.65 -8.07
N LEU A 160 -7.90 20.35 -9.24
CA LEU A 160 -6.61 20.92 -9.65
C LEU A 160 -6.68 22.45 -9.74
N GLY A 161 -7.78 23.00 -10.25
CA GLY A 161 -8.00 24.44 -10.31
C GLY A 161 -8.01 25.12 -8.94
N GLU A 162 -8.66 24.51 -7.93
CA GLU A 162 -8.63 25.04 -6.57
C GLU A 162 -7.24 24.89 -5.91
N MET A 163 -6.56 23.75 -6.09
CA MET A 163 -5.19 23.57 -5.61
C MET A 163 -4.21 24.54 -6.26
N ALA A 164 -4.40 24.88 -7.54
CA ALA A 164 -3.60 25.87 -8.25
C ALA A 164 -3.75 27.27 -7.65
N LYS A 165 -4.95 27.68 -7.22
CA LYS A 165 -5.17 28.96 -6.51
C LYS A 165 -4.42 28.99 -5.18
N ILE A 166 -4.53 27.92 -4.39
CA ILE A 166 -3.84 27.80 -3.10
C ILE A 166 -2.32 27.83 -3.31
N GLY A 167 -1.80 27.05 -4.26
CA GLY A 167 -0.38 27.02 -4.59
C GLY A 167 0.15 28.35 -5.11
N ALA A 168 -0.63 29.07 -5.93
CA ALA A 168 -0.26 30.39 -6.41
C ALA A 168 -0.19 31.43 -5.28
N ALA A 169 -1.10 31.35 -4.30
CA ALA A 169 -1.10 32.27 -3.15
C ALA A 169 0.02 31.97 -2.15
N ALA A 170 0.28 30.70 -1.86
CA ALA A 170 1.33 30.28 -0.93
C ALA A 170 2.73 30.15 -1.58
N HIS A 171 2.86 30.45 -2.88
CA HIS A 171 4.07 30.21 -3.67
C HIS A 171 4.58 28.76 -3.58
N CYS A 172 3.65 27.81 -3.53
CA CYS A 172 3.91 26.41 -3.26
C CYS A 172 3.41 25.53 -4.43
N PRO A 173 4.30 24.96 -5.26
CA PRO A 173 3.89 24.08 -6.34
C PRO A 173 3.20 22.82 -5.81
N PHE A 174 2.17 22.37 -6.53
CA PHE A 174 1.46 21.12 -6.26
C PHE A 174 1.90 20.05 -7.25
N ILE A 175 2.46 18.95 -6.75
CA ILE A 175 2.96 17.82 -7.54
C ILE A 175 2.08 16.61 -7.26
N SER A 176 1.59 15.95 -8.30
CA SER A 176 0.74 14.76 -8.19
C SER A 176 0.82 13.89 -9.44
N GLY A 177 0.24 12.68 -9.39
CA GLY A 177 0.23 11.74 -10.50
C GLY A 177 -0.90 12.01 -11.50
N ALA A 178 -0.65 11.72 -12.77
CA ALA A 178 -1.70 11.63 -13.79
C ALA A 178 -2.24 10.19 -13.87
N ALA A 179 -3.54 10.03 -14.05
CA ALA A 179 -4.16 8.74 -14.36
C ALA A 179 -3.97 8.40 -15.85
N PRO A 180 -3.93 7.11 -16.23
CA PRO A 180 -3.86 6.69 -17.65
C PRO A 180 -5.00 7.28 -18.50
N SER A 181 -6.17 7.47 -17.88
CA SER A 181 -7.36 8.04 -18.51
C SER A 181 -7.17 9.47 -19.02
N VAL A 182 -6.17 10.22 -18.52
CA VAL A 182 -5.79 11.52 -19.11
C VAL A 182 -5.38 11.35 -20.58
N MET A 183 -4.71 10.24 -20.88
CA MET A 183 -4.27 9.89 -22.24
C MET A 183 -5.32 9.05 -22.99
N GLN A 184 -6.58 9.00 -22.52
CA GLN A 184 -7.64 8.12 -23.04
C GLN A 184 -7.22 6.63 -23.08
N MET A 185 -6.43 6.19 -22.09
CA MET A 185 -5.99 4.81 -21.93
C MET A 185 -6.60 4.18 -20.68
N ASP A 186 -6.77 2.86 -20.70
CA ASP A 186 -7.16 2.09 -19.51
C ASP A 186 -5.94 1.74 -18.64
N SER A 187 -4.74 1.68 -19.23
CA SER A 187 -3.49 1.32 -18.56
C SER A 187 -2.29 2.08 -19.12
N TRP A 188 -1.31 2.38 -18.25
CA TRP A 188 -0.02 2.95 -18.68
C TRP A 188 0.81 1.99 -19.56
N GLN A 189 0.43 0.70 -19.64
CA GLN A 189 1.06 -0.26 -20.55
C GLN A 189 0.79 0.06 -22.03
N GLU A 190 -0.23 0.86 -22.33
CA GLU A 190 -0.63 1.23 -23.69
C GLU A 190 0.05 2.49 -24.21
N LEU A 191 0.93 3.12 -23.41
CA LEU A 191 1.55 4.40 -23.73
C LEU A 191 2.36 4.39 -25.04
N SER A 192 2.85 3.22 -25.45
CA SER A 192 3.59 3.04 -26.70
C SER A 192 2.70 2.94 -27.94
N ASN A 193 1.37 2.79 -27.79
CA ASN A 193 0.45 2.57 -28.90
C ASN A 193 0.15 3.84 -29.72
N PRO A 194 -0.15 5.01 -29.11
CA PRO A 194 -0.45 6.20 -29.88
C PRO A 194 0.79 6.76 -30.57
N ARG A 195 0.67 7.01 -31.87
CA ARG A 195 1.75 7.64 -32.66
C ARG A 195 1.95 9.11 -32.32
N ASP A 196 0.91 9.80 -31.86
CA ASP A 196 0.94 11.23 -31.50
C ASP A 196 -0.03 11.48 -30.34
N LEU A 197 0.51 11.76 -29.16
CA LEU A 197 -0.25 12.05 -27.94
C LEU A 197 -0.91 13.44 -27.99
N SER A 198 -0.39 14.37 -28.79
CA SER A 198 -0.88 15.75 -28.83
C SER A 198 -2.33 15.83 -29.32
N LYS A 199 -2.72 14.92 -30.22
CA LYS A 199 -4.09 14.83 -30.74
C LYS A 199 -5.13 14.48 -29.70
N ILE A 200 -4.72 13.90 -28.57
CA ILE A 200 -5.62 13.50 -27.49
C ILE A 200 -6.11 14.74 -26.72
N PHE A 201 -5.34 15.83 -26.76
CA PHE A 201 -5.58 17.08 -26.01
C PHE A 201 -6.10 18.24 -26.86
N GLN A 202 -6.35 18.03 -28.15
CA GLN A 202 -6.94 19.02 -29.07
C GLN A 202 -8.46 18.88 -29.12
#